data_AF-A0ABD7ZA35-F1
#
_entry.id   AF-A0ABD7ZA35-F1
#
_cell.length_a   1.000
_cell.length_b   1.000
_cell.length_c   1.000
_cell.angle_alpha   90.00
_cell.angle_beta   90.00
_cell.angle_gamma   90.00
#
_symmetry.space_group_name_H-M   'P 1'
#
loop_
_entity.id
_entity.type
_entity.pdbx_description
1 polymer ?
#
loop_
_entity_poly.entity_id
_entity_poly.type
_entity_poly.pdbx_seq_one_letter_code
_entity_poly.pdbx_strand_id
1 'polypeptide(L)'
;MSTSQRRFFRLGFLAVIMLLIGLFSWRYHTINTKVAHPAVSVRTLKLPAKVGLNQKTAVLEKVEARVVHGKWHVQLHFDQPLAKQSIKHMRFQIEQQRQGRKVANESMVSLSRNNKVLTMTDSYYSQAKFNRVVMVTLPHALHSQNQVQLVPFEA
;
A
#
# COMPACT_ATOMS: atom_id res chain seq x y z
N MET A 1 -6.10 65.98 -1.65
CA MET A 1 -5.24 64.86 -2.10
C MET A 1 -5.22 64.85 -3.63
N SER A 2 -4.07 65.17 -4.23
CA SER A 2 -3.93 65.36 -5.68
C SER A 2 -4.26 64.07 -6.47
N THR A 3 -4.80 64.21 -7.69
CA THR A 3 -5.07 63.11 -8.61
C THR A 3 -3.83 62.24 -8.88
N SER A 4 -2.63 62.82 -8.80
CA SER A 4 -1.35 62.11 -8.91
C SER A 4 -1.11 61.18 -7.70
N GLN A 5 -1.32 61.66 -6.47
CA GLN A 5 -1.17 60.84 -5.26
C GLN A 5 -2.13 59.64 -5.23
N ARG A 6 -3.39 59.82 -5.66
CA ARG A 6 -4.35 58.71 -5.77
C ARG A 6 -3.92 57.65 -6.80
N ARG A 7 -3.25 58.04 -7.89
CA ARG A 7 -2.71 57.09 -8.88
C ARG A 7 -1.53 56.31 -8.32
N PHE A 8 -0.60 56.96 -7.60
CA PHE A 8 0.50 56.28 -6.92
C PHE A 8 0.03 55.27 -5.87
N PHE A 9 -0.95 55.64 -5.04
CA PHE A 9 -1.54 54.71 -4.06
C PHE A 9 -2.25 53.52 -4.74
N ARG A 10 -2.98 53.76 -5.84
CA ARG A 10 -3.64 52.69 -6.59
C ARG A 10 -2.64 51.74 -7.25
N LEU A 11 -1.56 52.26 -7.84
CA LEU A 11 -0.50 51.46 -8.45
C LEU A 11 0.25 50.63 -7.40
N GLY A 12 0.60 51.24 -6.26
CA GLY A 12 1.23 50.52 -5.15
C GLY A 12 0.33 49.43 -4.57
N PHE A 13 -0.96 49.71 -4.39
CA PHE A 13 -1.93 48.73 -3.91
C PHE A 13 -2.12 47.56 -4.89
N LEU A 14 -2.12 47.83 -6.20
CA LEU A 14 -2.21 46.79 -7.23
C LEU A 14 -0.97 45.88 -7.24
N ALA A 15 0.21 46.45 -7.01
CA ALA A 15 1.46 45.68 -6.90
C ALA A 15 1.45 44.75 -5.68
N VAL A 16 0.94 45.21 -4.53
CA VAL A 16 0.80 44.39 -3.32
C VAL A 16 -0.19 43.23 -3.54
N ILE A 17 -1.31 43.48 -4.21
CA ILE A 17 -2.29 42.43 -4.55
C ILE A 17 -1.65 41.36 -5.45
N MET A 18 -0.95 41.77 -6.50
CA MET A 18 -0.27 40.83 -7.40
C MET A 18 0.78 39.98 -6.67
N LEU A 19 1.51 40.58 -5.73
CA LEU A 19 2.50 39.88 -4.92
C LEU A 19 1.85 38.85 -3.98
N LEU A 20 0.71 39.20 -3.37
CA LEU A 20 -0.08 38.27 -2.56
C LEU A 20 -0.66 37.12 -3.40
N ILE A 21 -1.18 37.39 -4.59
CA ILE A 21 -1.67 36.35 -5.50
C ILE A 21 -0.54 35.41 -5.93
N GLY A 22 0.65 35.95 -6.21
CA GLY A 22 1.85 35.18 -6.54
C GLY A 22 2.28 34.27 -5.38
N LEU A 23 2.37 34.81 -4.16
CA LEU A 23 2.68 34.03 -2.95
C LEU A 23 1.63 32.96 -2.68
N PHE A 24 0.35 33.29 -2.81
CA PHE A 24 -0.73 32.35 -2.57
C PHE A 24 -0.75 31.25 -3.63
N SER A 25 -0.52 31.59 -4.89
CA SER A 25 -0.40 30.63 -5.99
C SER A 25 0.83 29.75 -5.84
N TRP A 26 1.97 30.30 -5.41
CA TRP A 26 3.17 29.53 -5.12
C TRP A 26 2.96 28.58 -3.93
N ARG A 27 2.40 29.05 -2.81
CA ARG A 27 2.08 28.22 -1.64
C ARG A 27 1.03 27.15 -1.98
N TYR A 28 0.01 27.51 -2.75
CA TYR A 28 -0.99 26.58 -3.24
C TYR A 28 -0.36 25.54 -4.16
N HIS A 29 0.52 25.93 -5.08
CA HIS A 29 1.18 25.01 -5.99
C HIS A 29 2.20 24.12 -5.28
N THR A 30 2.92 24.60 -4.26
CA THR A 30 3.88 23.79 -3.47
C THR A 30 3.22 22.80 -2.53
N ILE A 31 1.96 23.03 -2.14
CA ILE A 31 1.21 22.08 -1.31
C ILE A 31 0.40 21.11 -2.16
N ASN A 32 -0.12 21.60 -3.29
CA ASN A 32 -0.88 20.79 -4.24
C ASN A 32 -0.01 20.22 -5.36
N THR A 33 1.31 20.44 -5.35
CA THR A 33 2.24 19.62 -6.14
C THR A 33 2.00 18.22 -5.69
N LYS A 34 1.30 17.47 -6.56
CA LYS A 34 0.84 16.10 -6.42
C LYS A 34 1.66 15.43 -5.33
N VAL A 35 1.04 15.19 -4.17
CA VAL A 35 1.59 14.26 -3.17
C VAL A 35 1.99 13.06 -3.99
N ALA A 36 3.29 12.91 -4.23
CA ALA A 36 3.78 11.86 -5.07
C ALA A 36 3.33 10.60 -4.35
N HIS A 37 2.38 9.87 -4.94
CA HIS A 37 1.97 8.59 -4.42
C HIS A 37 3.27 7.86 -4.07
N PRO A 38 3.49 7.47 -2.80
CA PRO A 38 4.78 6.97 -2.37
C PRO A 38 5.18 5.89 -3.36
N ALA A 39 6.33 6.03 -4.01
CA ALA A 39 6.68 5.15 -5.12
C ALA A 39 6.52 3.69 -4.66
N VAL A 40 5.71 2.92 -5.39
CA VAL A 40 5.32 1.56 -4.99
C VAL A 40 6.22 0.59 -5.74
N SER A 41 7.02 -0.18 -5.01
CA SER A 41 7.82 -1.25 -5.60
C SER A 41 7.00 -2.54 -5.59
N VAL A 42 6.61 -3.02 -6.76
CA VAL A 42 5.82 -4.25 -6.92
C VAL A 42 6.72 -5.38 -7.39
N ARG A 43 6.72 -6.50 -6.66
CA ARG A 43 7.47 -7.70 -7.02
C ARG A 43 6.59 -8.93 -7.00
N THR A 44 6.51 -9.64 -8.12
CA THR A 44 5.91 -10.98 -8.17
C THR A 44 6.95 -12.02 -7.76
N LEU A 45 6.60 -12.89 -6.83
CA LEU A 45 7.46 -13.90 -6.25
C LEU A 45 7.10 -15.29 -6.80
N LYS A 46 8.12 -16.12 -7.02
CA LYS A 46 7.98 -17.56 -7.33
C LYS A 46 8.53 -18.35 -6.14
N LEU A 47 7.79 -19.35 -5.67
CA LEU A 47 8.11 -20.11 -4.48
C LEU A 47 9.21 -21.16 -4.75
N PRO A 48 10.09 -21.46 -3.76
CA PRO A 48 10.26 -20.74 -2.49
C PRO A 48 10.86 -19.34 -2.73
N ALA A 49 10.42 -18.34 -1.97
CA ALA A 49 10.79 -16.93 -2.21
C ALA A 49 11.21 -16.20 -0.94
N LYS A 50 12.20 -15.30 -1.05
CA LYS A 50 12.54 -14.37 0.03
C LYS A 50 11.51 -13.24 0.08
N VAL A 51 10.79 -13.15 1.20
CA VAL A 51 9.79 -12.13 1.49
C VAL A 51 10.40 -11.10 2.45
N GLY A 52 10.32 -9.82 2.08
CA GLY A 52 10.68 -8.70 2.95
C GLY A 52 9.59 -8.44 3.99
N LEU A 53 9.97 -8.44 5.27
CA LEU A 53 9.13 -8.22 6.45
C LEU A 53 9.67 -7.00 7.24
N ASN A 54 9.55 -5.82 6.63
CA ASN A 54 10.08 -4.55 7.14
C ASN A 54 11.61 -4.58 7.37
N GLN A 55 12.08 -4.95 8.58
CA GLN A 55 13.50 -5.00 8.94
C GLN A 55 14.14 -6.39 8.75
N LYS A 56 13.34 -7.41 8.44
CA LYS A 56 13.81 -8.79 8.26
C LYS A 56 13.42 -9.34 6.90
N THR A 57 14.09 -10.39 6.49
CA THR A 57 13.64 -11.24 5.38
C THR A 57 13.33 -12.62 5.92
N ALA A 58 12.27 -13.24 5.42
CA ALA A 58 11.93 -14.63 5.72
C ALA A 58 11.73 -15.38 4.40
N VAL A 59 11.95 -16.70 4.39
CA VAL A 59 11.69 -17.50 3.19
C VAL A 59 10.26 -18.03 3.27
N LEU A 60 9.44 -17.63 2.31
CA LEU A 60 8.13 -18.23 2.08
C LEU A 60 8.34 -19.50 1.26
N GLU A 61 8.14 -20.65 1.89
CA GLU A 61 8.37 -21.96 1.30
C GLU A 61 7.22 -22.38 0.40
N LYS A 62 5.99 -22.21 0.90
CA LYS A 62 4.78 -22.63 0.21
C LYS A 62 3.58 -21.78 0.58
N VAL A 63 2.61 -21.78 -0.33
CA VAL A 63 1.28 -21.24 -0.11
C VAL A 63 0.30 -22.36 -0.32
N GLU A 64 -0.51 -22.66 0.69
CA GLU A 64 -1.61 -23.62 0.61
C GLU A 64 -2.93 -22.88 0.69
N ALA A 65 -3.88 -23.23 -0.16
CA ALA A 65 -5.25 -22.71 -0.09
C ALA A 65 -6.20 -23.88 0.13
N ARG A 66 -7.10 -23.74 1.10
CA ARG A 66 -8.12 -24.74 1.41
C ARG A 66 -9.46 -24.07 1.67
N VAL A 67 -10.53 -24.79 1.38
CA VAL A 67 -11.89 -24.34 1.70
C VAL A 67 -12.36 -25.05 2.94
N VAL A 68 -12.74 -24.29 3.96
CA VAL A 68 -13.27 -24.84 5.21
C VAL A 68 -14.55 -24.08 5.54
N HIS A 69 -15.67 -24.80 5.65
CA HIS A 69 -17.00 -24.21 5.91
C HIS A 69 -17.37 -23.05 4.96
N GLY A 70 -17.05 -23.18 3.66
CA GLY A 70 -17.35 -22.16 2.64
C GLY A 70 -16.45 -20.92 2.67
N LYS A 71 -15.45 -20.88 3.56
CA LYS A 71 -14.45 -19.80 3.63
C LYS A 71 -13.12 -20.27 3.04
N TRP A 72 -12.40 -19.35 2.40
CA TRP A 72 -11.02 -19.58 1.96
C TRP A 72 -10.09 -19.44 3.14
N HIS A 73 -9.24 -20.44 3.35
CA HIS A 73 -8.12 -20.42 4.27
C HIS A 73 -6.83 -20.52 3.47
N VAL A 74 -6.16 -19.39 3.29
CA VAL A 74 -4.87 -19.31 2.61
C VAL A 74 -3.77 -19.28 3.66
N GLN A 75 -2.88 -20.26 3.63
CA GLN A 75 -1.79 -20.45 4.57
C GLN A 75 -0.46 -20.18 3.90
N LEU A 76 0.27 -19.20 4.43
CA LEU A 76 1.65 -18.89 4.06
C LEU A 76 2.59 -19.60 5.03
N HIS A 77 3.43 -20.50 4.52
CA HIS A 77 4.40 -21.23 5.33
C HIS A 77 5.79 -20.64 5.19
N PHE A 78 6.34 -20.19 6.32
CA PHE A 78 7.66 -19.62 6.41
C PHE A 78 8.65 -20.63 7.00
N ASP A 79 9.89 -20.59 6.50
CA ASP A 79 11.01 -21.40 6.98
C ASP A 79 11.31 -21.13 8.47
N GLN A 80 11.17 -19.87 8.87
CA GLN A 80 11.50 -19.35 10.20
C GLN A 80 10.29 -18.73 10.91
N PRO A 81 10.28 -18.73 12.26
CA PRO A 81 9.25 -18.07 13.03
C PRO A 81 9.23 -16.56 12.77
N LEU A 82 8.05 -16.02 12.48
CA LEU A 82 7.83 -14.60 12.28
C LEU A 82 7.63 -13.87 13.60
N ALA A 83 8.21 -12.68 13.72
CA ALA A 83 7.92 -11.80 14.83
C ALA A 83 6.54 -11.15 14.65
N LYS A 84 5.69 -11.17 15.69
CA LYS A 84 4.37 -10.52 15.67
C LYS A 84 4.46 -9.02 15.30
N GLN A 85 5.52 -8.34 15.72
CA GLN A 85 5.77 -6.94 15.38
C GLN A 85 5.99 -6.74 13.87
N SER A 86 6.71 -7.65 13.20
CA SER A 86 6.92 -7.58 11.75
C SER A 86 5.60 -7.65 10.98
N ILE A 87 4.67 -8.49 11.44
CA ILE A 87 3.35 -8.67 10.83
C ILE A 87 2.46 -7.43 11.04
N LYS A 88 2.57 -6.74 12.18
CA LYS A 88 1.77 -5.52 12.47
C LYS A 88 1.99 -4.40 11.46
N HIS A 89 3.17 -4.33 10.85
CA HIS A 89 3.51 -3.34 9.84
C HIS A 89 3.23 -3.82 8.41
N MET A 90 2.51 -4.92 8.27
CA MET A 90 2.16 -5.49 6.98
C MET A 90 0.66 -5.58 6.81
N ARG A 91 0.20 -5.36 5.59
CA ARG A 91 -1.16 -5.67 5.16
C ARG A 91 -1.13 -6.86 4.23
N PHE A 92 -2.11 -7.73 4.40
CA PHE A 92 -2.25 -8.92 3.59
C PHE A 92 -3.63 -8.88 2.93
N GLN A 93 -3.66 -9.05 1.61
CA GLN A 93 -4.90 -9.08 0.84
C GLN A 93 -4.88 -10.30 -0.06
N ILE A 94 -6.05 -10.90 -0.27
CA ILE A 94 -6.24 -11.89 -1.33
C ILE A 94 -6.82 -11.13 -2.51
N GLU A 95 -6.13 -11.17 -3.65
CA GLU A 95 -6.62 -10.61 -4.90
C GLU A 95 -7.01 -11.73 -5.86
N GLN A 96 -8.24 -11.64 -6.36
CA GLN A 96 -8.81 -12.58 -7.31
C GLN A 96 -9.21 -11.87 -8.59
N GLN A 97 -8.89 -12.46 -9.74
CA GLN A 97 -9.35 -11.96 -11.03
C GLN A 97 -10.54 -12.79 -11.55
N ARG A 98 -11.71 -12.18 -11.57
CA ARG A 98 -12.99 -12.80 -11.97
C ARG A 98 -13.49 -12.14 -13.25
N GLN A 99 -13.59 -12.85 -14.38
CA GLN A 99 -14.18 -12.35 -15.64
C GLN A 99 -14.00 -10.83 -15.91
N GLY A 100 -12.76 -10.33 -15.82
CA GLY A 100 -12.42 -8.91 -16.06
C GLY A 100 -12.48 -7.96 -14.86
N ARG A 101 -12.97 -8.37 -13.68
CA ARG A 101 -12.97 -7.60 -12.43
C ARG A 101 -11.93 -8.12 -11.44
N LYS A 102 -11.13 -7.20 -10.90
CA LYS A 102 -10.23 -7.45 -9.77
C LYS A 102 -11.00 -7.23 -8.47
N VAL A 103 -11.05 -8.24 -7.61
CA VAL A 103 -11.61 -8.12 -6.27
C VAL A 103 -10.46 -8.27 -5.30
N ALA A 104 -10.18 -7.24 -4.52
CA ALA A 104 -9.23 -7.26 -3.42
C ALA A 104 -10.02 -7.24 -2.12
N ASN A 105 -9.75 -8.20 -1.24
CA ASN A 105 -10.33 -8.22 0.09
C ASN A 105 -9.21 -8.15 1.14
N GLU A 106 -9.31 -7.21 2.08
CA GLU A 106 -8.42 -7.19 3.24
C GLU A 106 -8.78 -8.40 4.11
N SER A 107 -7.83 -9.31 4.27
CA SER A 107 -8.08 -10.55 5.01
C SER A 107 -7.62 -10.38 6.45
N MET A 108 -8.44 -10.87 7.38
CA MET A 108 -8.01 -11.04 8.76
C MET A 108 -6.92 -12.10 8.81
N VAL A 109 -5.82 -11.77 9.50
CA VAL A 109 -4.63 -12.61 9.55
C VAL A 109 -4.46 -13.19 10.96
N SER A 110 -4.26 -14.50 11.03
CA SER A 110 -3.86 -15.18 12.27
C SER A 110 -2.51 -15.86 12.10
N LEU A 111 -1.71 -15.83 13.16
CA LEU A 111 -0.39 -16.46 13.20
C LEU A 111 -0.48 -17.74 14.03
N SER A 112 0.07 -18.83 13.52
CA SER A 112 0.13 -20.12 14.22
C SER A 112 0.92 -20.03 15.53
N ARG A 113 0.74 -21.01 16.42
CA ARG A 113 1.45 -21.04 17.72
C ARG A 113 2.98 -21.05 17.59
N ASN A 114 3.50 -21.70 16.57
CA ASN A 114 4.94 -21.74 16.27
C ASN A 114 5.42 -20.53 15.46
N ASN A 115 4.54 -19.57 15.17
CA ASN A 115 4.78 -18.37 14.38
C ASN A 115 5.32 -18.59 12.95
N LYS A 116 5.24 -19.81 12.42
CA LYS A 116 5.73 -20.12 11.06
C LYS A 116 4.64 -20.09 9.99
N VAL A 117 3.37 -20.12 10.38
CA VAL A 117 2.25 -20.22 9.44
C VAL A 117 1.32 -19.03 9.65
N LEU A 118 1.16 -18.23 8.60
CA LEU A 118 0.25 -17.09 8.58
C LEU A 118 -0.99 -17.50 7.79
N THR A 119 -2.15 -17.50 8.46
CA THR A 119 -3.42 -17.91 7.86
C THR A 119 -4.27 -16.67 7.60
N MET A 120 -4.71 -16.53 6.35
CA MET A 120 -5.64 -15.52 5.89
C MET A 120 -6.98 -16.18 5.64
N THR A 121 -8.06 -15.57 6.15
CA THR A 121 -9.42 -16.05 5.90
C THR A 121 -10.20 -15.05 5.05
N ASP A 122 -10.79 -15.50 3.95
CA ASP A 122 -11.71 -14.71 3.13
C ASP A 122 -13.08 -15.38 3.10
N SER A 123 -14.14 -14.57 3.27
CA SER A 123 -15.53 -15.02 3.25
C SER A 123 -16.04 -15.35 1.86
N TYR A 124 -15.36 -14.92 0.79
CA TYR A 124 -15.85 -15.10 -0.58
C TYR A 124 -15.05 -16.14 -1.37
N TYR A 125 -15.50 -17.40 -1.30
CA TYR A 125 -15.05 -18.47 -2.19
C TYR A 125 -15.51 -18.20 -3.63
N SER A 126 -14.57 -18.13 -4.58
CA SER A 126 -14.87 -18.13 -6.01
C SER A 126 -13.74 -18.81 -6.77
N GLN A 127 -14.07 -19.75 -7.66
CA GLN A 127 -13.12 -20.19 -8.68
C GLN A 127 -12.73 -18.97 -9.53
N ALA A 128 -11.47 -18.59 -9.50
CA ALA A 128 -10.92 -17.47 -10.26
C ALA A 128 -9.78 -17.98 -11.13
N LYS A 129 -9.62 -17.40 -12.33
CA LYS A 129 -8.53 -17.78 -13.25
C LYS A 129 -7.15 -17.42 -12.71
N PHE A 130 -7.09 -16.49 -11.76
CA PHE A 130 -5.85 -16.01 -11.17
C PHE A 130 -6.09 -15.61 -9.71
N ASN A 131 -5.37 -16.26 -8.80
CA ASN A 131 -5.35 -15.97 -7.37
C ASN A 131 -3.94 -15.56 -6.95
N ARG A 132 -3.84 -14.49 -6.16
CA ARG A 132 -2.57 -14.10 -5.55
C ARG A 132 -2.76 -13.53 -4.16
N VAL A 133 -1.78 -13.77 -3.31
CA VAL A 133 -1.62 -13.06 -2.04
C VAL A 133 -0.83 -11.79 -2.32
N VAL A 134 -1.34 -10.68 -1.84
CA VAL A 134 -0.71 -9.36 -1.88
C VAL A 134 -0.23 -9.03 -0.48
N MET A 135 1.08 -8.96 -0.31
CA MET A 135 1.72 -8.55 0.94
C MET A 135 2.27 -7.15 0.77
N VAL A 136 1.72 -6.19 1.50
CA VAL A 136 2.15 -4.79 1.48
C VAL A 136 2.87 -4.49 2.79
N THR A 137 4.17 -4.18 2.69
CA THR A 137 4.96 -3.72 3.83
C THR A 137 4.86 -2.21 3.91
N LEU A 138 4.38 -1.70 5.05
CA LEU A 138 4.27 -0.26 5.30
C LEU A 138 5.67 0.33 5.54
N PRO A 139 5.98 1.50 4.94
CA PRO A 139 7.27 2.14 5.07
C PRO A 139 7.47 2.65 6.50
N HIS A 140 8.66 2.41 7.04
CA HIS A 140 9.05 2.87 8.37
C HIS A 140 9.44 4.36 8.39
N ALA A 141 9.84 4.93 7.24
CA ALA A 141 10.25 6.33 7.11
C ALA A 141 9.33 7.09 6.14
N LEU A 142 9.13 8.39 6.42
CA LEU A 142 8.21 9.28 5.69
C LEU A 142 8.45 9.39 4.17
N HIS A 143 9.60 8.94 3.68
CA HIS A 143 9.99 8.99 2.26
C HIS A 143 10.36 7.62 1.67
N SER A 144 10.11 6.52 2.39
CA SER A 144 10.37 5.18 1.87
C SER A 144 9.23 4.67 0.99
N GLN A 145 9.60 3.89 -0.02
CA GLN A 145 8.67 3.26 -0.94
C GLN A 145 7.83 2.18 -0.24
N ASN A 146 6.55 2.06 -0.59
CA ASN A 146 5.74 0.92 -0.20
C ASN A 146 6.25 -0.31 -0.96
N GLN A 147 6.58 -1.39 -0.24
CA GLN A 147 6.96 -2.65 -0.87
C GLN A 147 5.74 -3.56 -0.99
N VAL A 148 5.37 -3.91 -2.21
CA VAL A 148 4.26 -4.81 -2.54
C VAL A 148 4.83 -6.10 -3.11
N GLN A 149 4.52 -7.22 -2.48
CA GLN A 149 4.98 -8.55 -2.85
C GLN A 149 3.78 -9.41 -3.21
N LEU A 150 3.75 -9.90 -4.44
CA LEU A 150 2.65 -10.69 -5.00
C LEU A 150 3.07 -12.15 -5.08
N VAL A 151 2.28 -13.05 -4.51
CA VAL A 151 2.55 -14.49 -4.56
C VAL A 151 1.35 -15.17 -5.23
N PRO A 152 1.49 -15.67 -6.47
CA PRO A 152 0.44 -16.44 -7.10
C PRO A 152 0.30 -17.79 -6.39
N PHE A 153 -0.90 -18.33 -6.35
CA PHE A 153 -1.16 -19.65 -5.79
C PHE A 153 -2.35 -20.32 -6.48
N GLU A 154 -2.36 -21.65 -6.41
CA GLU A 154 -3.45 -22.48 -6.90
C GLU A 154 -4.33 -22.92 -5.73
N ALA A 155 -5.60 -23.18 -6.00
CA ALA A 155 -6.62 -23.46 -5.00
C ALA A 155 -7.34 -24.77 -5.29
#